data_AF-A0A4Y9ZXJ5-F1
#
_entry.id   AF-A0A4Y9ZXJ5-F1
#
_cell.length_a   1.000
_cell.length_b   1.000
_cell.length_c   1.000
_cell.angle_alpha   90.00
_cell.angle_beta   90.00
_cell.angle_gamma   90.00
#
_symmetry.space_group_name_H-M   'P 1'
#
loop_
_entity.id
_entity.type
_entity.pdbx_description
1 polymer ?
#
loop_
_entity_poly.entity_id
_entity_poly.type
_entity_poly.pdbx_seq_one_letter_code
_entity_poly.pdbx_strand_id
1 'polypeptide(L)'
;MSQYSHLSDVDPEFVPIAKVLPPPPDWSKEEAGTMQAYFNEQFLPMVMKHRRPKLPPEWAYRIHDYQIPVEGGEMAIRCLTPTPAGASKAHLFPLLYWVHGGGWMFGNLDNDDFLLRLVCVELRISVVNIEYRLAPQHLFPTGLNDCYEGLKWAASHPEVLSASTEKGFILGGSLRVPITPQH
;
A
#
# COMPACT_ATOMS: atom_id res chain seq x y z
N MET A 1 -1.08 -24.29 -28.74
CA MET A 1 -1.57 -23.28 -27.77
C MET A 1 -1.20 -23.76 -26.38
N SER A 2 -0.73 -22.87 -25.49
CA SER A 2 -0.42 -23.23 -24.10
C SER A 2 -1.69 -23.70 -23.38
N GLN A 3 -1.60 -24.72 -22.53
CA GLN A 3 -2.71 -25.20 -21.67
C GLN A 3 -3.32 -24.08 -20.82
N TYR A 4 -2.59 -22.98 -20.62
CA TYR A 4 -2.95 -21.85 -19.78
C TYR A 4 -3.50 -20.64 -20.55
N SER A 5 -3.79 -20.77 -21.85
CA SER A 5 -4.31 -19.63 -22.63
C SER A 5 -5.64 -19.08 -22.10
N HIS A 6 -6.43 -19.92 -21.44
CA HIS A 6 -7.70 -19.54 -20.79
C HIS A 6 -7.52 -18.57 -19.61
N LEU A 7 -6.32 -18.49 -19.01
CA LEU A 7 -6.04 -17.52 -17.93
C LEU A 7 -5.94 -16.08 -18.44
N SER A 8 -5.86 -15.90 -19.76
CA SER A 8 -5.86 -14.59 -20.41
C SER A 8 -7.26 -14.13 -20.83
N ASP A 9 -8.27 -15.00 -20.70
CA ASP A 9 -9.65 -14.64 -21.01
C ASP A 9 -10.18 -13.69 -19.92
N VAL A 10 -10.72 -12.55 -20.35
CA VAL A 10 -11.23 -11.54 -19.42
C VAL A 10 -12.49 -12.07 -18.72
N ASP A 11 -12.49 -12.04 -17.39
CA ASP A 11 -13.67 -12.37 -16.60
C ASP A 11 -14.87 -11.51 -17.03
N PRO A 12 -16.05 -12.08 -17.33
CA PRO A 12 -17.25 -11.34 -17.68
C PRO A 12 -17.60 -10.22 -16.69
N GLU A 13 -17.30 -10.37 -15.40
CA GLU A 13 -17.52 -9.34 -14.37
C GLU A 13 -16.58 -8.13 -14.54
N PHE A 14 -15.41 -8.33 -15.16
CA PHE A 14 -14.44 -7.27 -15.41
C PHE A 14 -14.76 -6.45 -16.67
N VAL A 15 -15.50 -7.02 -17.64
CA VAL A 15 -15.80 -6.35 -18.92
C VAL A 15 -16.52 -5.00 -18.75
N PRO A 16 -17.52 -4.84 -17.88
CA PRO A 16 -18.15 -3.54 -17.63
C PRO A 16 -17.19 -2.54 -16.98
N ILE A 17 -16.30 -3.03 -16.10
CA ILE A 17 -15.32 -2.20 -15.38
C ILE A 17 -14.28 -1.67 -16.37
N ALA A 18 -13.76 -2.52 -17.26
CA ALA A 18 -12.77 -2.14 -18.27
C ALA A 18 -13.24 -0.97 -19.16
N LYS A 19 -14.55 -0.87 -19.42
CA LYS A 19 -15.14 0.20 -20.24
C LYS A 19 -15.14 1.58 -19.57
N VAL A 20 -15.05 1.63 -18.24
CA VAL A 20 -15.04 2.89 -17.48
C VAL A 20 -13.63 3.25 -16.96
N LEU A 21 -12.64 2.39 -17.20
CA LEU A 21 -11.25 2.71 -16.91
C LEU A 21 -10.75 3.81 -17.86
N PRO A 22 -9.93 4.74 -17.38
CA PRO A 22 -9.25 5.67 -18.26
C PRO A 22 -8.37 4.88 -19.26
N PRO A 23 -8.23 5.36 -20.51
CA PRO A 23 -7.39 4.70 -21.49
C PRO A 23 -5.94 4.70 -20.98
N PRO A 24 -5.23 3.55 -21.02
CA PRO A 24 -3.87 3.52 -20.56
C PRO A 24 -2.97 4.41 -21.46
N PRO A 25 -1.95 5.05 -20.88
CA PRO A 25 -0.93 5.74 -21.66
C PRO A 25 -0.23 4.77 -22.62
N ASP A 26 0.37 5.30 -23.68
CA ASP A 26 1.24 4.49 -24.53
C ASP A 26 2.58 4.29 -23.81
N TRP A 27 2.65 3.22 -23.01
CA TRP A 27 3.81 2.84 -22.19
C TRP A 27 5.12 2.73 -22.99
N SER A 28 5.06 2.58 -24.31
CA SER A 28 6.23 2.49 -25.18
C SER A 28 6.78 3.85 -25.62
N LYS A 29 6.00 4.93 -25.43
CA LYS A 29 6.32 6.27 -25.92
C LYS A 29 6.34 7.33 -24.83
N GLU A 30 5.78 7.04 -23.67
CA GLU A 30 5.65 8.00 -22.58
C GLU A 30 6.78 7.88 -21.56
N GLU A 31 7.22 9.02 -21.05
CA GLU A 31 8.22 9.09 -20.00
C GLU A 31 7.62 8.65 -18.65
N ALA A 32 8.49 8.18 -17.74
CA ALA A 32 8.07 7.71 -16.41
C ALA A 32 7.22 8.72 -15.64
N GLY A 33 7.54 10.01 -15.75
CA GLY A 33 6.78 11.08 -15.10
C GLY A 33 5.34 11.18 -15.62
N THR A 34 5.11 11.03 -16.92
CA THR A 34 3.76 11.05 -17.51
C THR A 34 2.93 9.86 -17.03
N MET A 35 3.56 8.68 -16.97
CA MET A 35 2.90 7.47 -16.46
C MET A 35 2.57 7.58 -14.96
N GLN A 36 3.46 8.19 -14.17
CA GLN A 36 3.24 8.49 -12.75
C GLN A 36 2.08 9.48 -12.57
N ALA A 37 2.02 10.55 -13.36
CA ALA A 37 0.95 11.54 -13.33
C ALA A 37 -0.40 10.91 -13.71
N TYR A 38 -0.46 10.13 -14.79
CA TYR A 38 -1.66 9.36 -15.16
C TYR A 38 -2.17 8.49 -14.00
N PHE A 39 -1.26 7.77 -13.34
CA PHE A 39 -1.61 6.90 -12.22
C PHE A 39 -2.18 7.69 -11.03
N ASN A 40 -1.51 8.77 -10.63
CA ASN A 40 -1.86 9.56 -9.45
C ASN A 40 -3.06 10.48 -9.66
N GLU A 41 -3.22 11.04 -10.85
CA GLU A 41 -4.20 12.09 -11.12
C GLU A 41 -5.48 11.56 -11.78
N GLN A 42 -5.41 10.42 -12.47
CA GLN A 42 -6.55 9.86 -13.19
C GLN A 42 -6.98 8.50 -12.63
N PHE A 43 -6.05 7.54 -12.57
CA PHE A 43 -6.39 6.17 -12.21
C PHE A 43 -6.78 6.03 -10.73
N LEU A 44 -5.91 6.45 -9.81
CA LEU A 44 -6.17 6.34 -8.37
C LEU A 44 -7.44 7.09 -7.94
N PRO A 45 -7.68 8.36 -8.34
CA PRO A 45 -8.88 9.08 -7.93
C PRO A 45 -10.16 8.41 -8.44
N MET A 46 -10.15 7.87 -9.66
CA MET A 46 -11.28 7.11 -10.20
C MET A 46 -11.56 5.85 -9.38
N VAL A 47 -10.52 5.08 -9.04
CA VAL A 47 -10.66 3.89 -8.19
C VAL A 47 -11.18 4.26 -6.80
N MET A 48 -10.62 5.30 -6.19
CA MET A 48 -10.98 5.73 -4.84
C MET A 48 -12.39 6.32 -4.78
N LYS A 49 -12.88 6.99 -5.84
CA LYS A 49 -14.26 7.49 -5.91
C LYS A 49 -15.30 6.37 -5.70
N HIS A 50 -15.04 5.17 -6.23
CA HIS A 50 -15.94 4.02 -6.09
C HIS A 50 -15.78 3.28 -4.76
N ARG A 51 -14.64 3.45 -4.10
CA ARG A 51 -14.26 2.77 -2.85
C ARG A 51 -14.63 3.57 -1.60
N ARG A 52 -14.44 4.90 -1.62
CA ARG A 52 -14.70 5.80 -0.47
C ARG A 52 -16.07 5.60 0.21
N PRO A 53 -17.20 5.44 -0.51
CA PRO A 53 -18.49 5.22 0.14
C PRO A 53 -18.61 3.91 0.93
N LYS A 54 -17.68 2.97 0.71
CA LYS A 54 -17.62 1.65 1.36
C LYS A 54 -16.62 1.60 2.52
N LEU A 55 -16.02 2.74 2.88
CA LEU A 55 -15.09 2.80 4.00
C LEU A 55 -15.81 2.47 5.31
N PRO A 56 -15.11 1.86 6.29
CA PRO A 56 -15.62 1.78 7.64
C PRO A 56 -15.90 3.18 8.20
N PRO A 57 -16.82 3.31 9.17
CA PRO A 57 -17.11 4.59 9.78
C PRO A 57 -15.85 5.16 10.45
N GLU A 58 -15.68 6.49 10.41
CA GLU A 58 -14.45 7.16 10.88
C GLU A 58 -14.13 6.89 12.36
N TRP A 59 -15.13 6.59 13.19
CA TRP A 59 -14.92 6.28 14.60
C TRP A 59 -14.36 4.87 14.84
N ALA A 60 -14.34 3.99 13.83
CA ALA A 60 -13.90 2.60 13.97
C ALA A 60 -12.38 2.43 13.90
N TYR A 61 -11.64 3.47 13.52
CA TYR A 61 -10.19 3.48 13.51
C TYR A 61 -9.65 4.92 13.70
N ARG A 62 -8.36 5.03 14.00
CA ARG A 62 -7.60 6.29 13.97
C ARG A 62 -6.52 6.22 12.91
N ILE A 63 -6.20 7.37 12.34
CA ILE A 63 -5.07 7.55 11.42
C ILE A 63 -4.07 8.49 12.06
N HIS A 64 -2.79 8.17 11.91
CA HIS A 64 -1.70 9.09 12.16
C HIS A 64 -0.62 8.92 11.11
N ASP A 65 -0.21 10.02 10.49
CA ASP A 65 0.88 10.02 9.52
C ASP A 65 2.15 10.51 10.23
N TYR A 66 3.26 9.79 10.04
CA TYR A 66 4.57 10.13 10.59
C TYR A 66 5.58 10.34 9.44
N GLN A 67 6.61 11.13 9.73
CA GLN A 67 7.84 11.14 8.95
C GLN A 67 8.90 10.38 9.73
N ILE A 68 9.56 9.43 9.07
CA ILE A 68 10.64 8.64 9.68
C ILE A 68 11.96 8.87 8.95
N PRO A 69 13.09 8.90 9.67
CA PRO A 69 14.39 9.08 9.05
C PRO A 69 14.75 7.87 8.18
N VAL A 70 15.27 8.13 7.00
CA VAL A 70 15.88 7.14 6.09
C VAL A 70 17.22 7.66 5.60
N GLU A 71 17.99 6.82 4.92
CA GLU A 71 19.28 7.26 4.37
C GLU A 71 19.08 8.42 3.38
N GLY A 72 19.68 9.58 3.70
CA GLY A 72 19.64 10.77 2.86
C GLY A 72 18.28 11.47 2.78
N GLY A 73 17.35 11.23 3.71
CA GLY A 73 16.06 11.92 3.72
C GLY A 73 15.08 11.43 4.79
N GLU A 74 13.81 11.65 4.54
CA GLU A 74 12.69 11.16 5.35
C GLU A 74 11.70 10.42 4.44
N MET A 75 10.96 9.49 5.04
CA MET A 75 9.87 8.76 4.39
C MET A 75 8.59 8.95 5.20
N ALA A 76 7.49 9.21 4.51
CA ALA A 76 6.18 9.22 5.14
C ALA A 76 5.68 7.79 5.41
N ILE A 77 5.02 7.61 6.54
CA ILE A 77 4.28 6.39 6.85
C ILE A 77 2.90 6.76 7.38
N ARG A 78 1.90 5.94 7.10
CA ARG A 78 0.54 6.05 7.62
C ARG A 78 0.24 4.90 8.57
N CYS A 79 -0.08 5.24 9.81
CA CYS A 79 -0.44 4.30 10.84
C CYS A 79 -1.96 4.28 11.03
N LEU A 80 -2.55 3.09 10.98
CA LEU A 80 -3.97 2.86 11.29
C LEU A 80 -4.07 2.06 12.59
N THR A 81 -4.91 2.53 13.51
CA THR A 81 -5.19 1.81 14.76
C THR A 81 -6.69 1.57 14.88
N PRO A 82 -7.16 0.32 15.05
CA PRO A 82 -8.58 0.05 15.20
C PRO A 82 -9.10 0.55 16.56
N THR A 83 -10.35 1.00 16.59
CA THR A 83 -11.03 1.50 17.80
C THR A 83 -12.38 0.81 18.03
N PRO A 84 -12.38 -0.52 18.23
CA PRO A 84 -13.61 -1.26 18.48
C PRO A 84 -14.26 -0.81 19.79
N ALA A 85 -15.60 -0.76 19.81
CA ALA A 85 -16.35 -0.38 20.99
C ALA A 85 -16.01 -1.28 22.20
N GLY A 86 -15.80 -0.66 23.36
CA GLY A 86 -15.46 -1.38 24.60
C GLY A 86 -13.98 -1.77 24.76
N ALA A 87 -13.13 -1.54 23.76
CA ALA A 87 -11.69 -1.70 23.95
C ALA A 87 -11.13 -0.61 24.86
N SER A 88 -10.30 -1.01 25.82
CA SER A 88 -9.56 -0.05 26.64
C SER A 88 -8.50 0.67 25.80
N LYS A 89 -8.10 1.88 26.22
CA LYS A 89 -6.98 2.60 25.58
C LYS A 89 -5.65 1.85 25.63
N ALA A 90 -5.52 0.86 26.52
CA ALA A 90 -4.34 0.03 26.67
C ALA A 90 -4.41 -1.29 25.87
N HIS A 91 -5.48 -1.50 25.10
CA HIS A 91 -5.60 -2.71 24.29
C HIS A 91 -4.57 -2.69 23.15
N LEU A 92 -3.80 -3.78 23.03
CA LEU A 92 -2.81 -3.96 21.97
C LEU A 92 -3.33 -4.92 20.90
N PHE A 93 -3.08 -4.61 19.62
CA PHE A 93 -3.49 -5.41 18.46
C PHE A 93 -2.28 -6.10 17.80
N PRO A 94 -2.47 -7.14 16.95
CA PRO A 94 -1.42 -7.57 16.05
C PRO A 94 -1.00 -6.42 15.11
N LEU A 95 0.14 -6.56 14.44
CA LEU A 95 0.69 -5.54 13.54
C LEU A 95 0.78 -6.07 12.10
N LEU A 96 0.26 -5.29 11.15
CA LEU A 96 0.46 -5.45 9.72
C LEU A 96 1.39 -4.35 9.21
N TYR A 97 2.54 -4.73 8.67
CA TYR A 97 3.42 -3.84 7.93
C TYR A 97 3.17 -4.03 6.43
N TRP A 98 2.85 -2.93 5.73
CA TRP A 98 2.41 -2.96 4.34
C TRP A 98 3.34 -2.17 3.42
N VAL A 99 3.74 -2.81 2.32
CA VAL A 99 4.51 -2.23 1.23
C VAL A 99 3.66 -2.23 -0.05
N HIS A 100 3.32 -1.04 -0.56
CA HIS A 100 2.49 -0.95 -1.76
C HIS A 100 3.20 -1.46 -3.02
N GLY A 101 2.42 -1.94 -3.98
CA GLY A 101 2.88 -2.34 -5.30
C GLY A 101 3.14 -1.16 -6.23
N GLY A 102 3.33 -1.45 -7.52
CA GLY A 102 3.61 -0.43 -8.54
C GLY A 102 4.99 -0.57 -9.20
N GLY A 103 5.63 -1.74 -9.06
CA GLY A 103 6.85 -2.06 -9.79
C GLY A 103 8.00 -1.08 -9.54
N TRP A 104 8.09 -0.52 -8.33
CA TRP A 104 9.09 0.47 -7.91
C TRP A 104 8.97 1.85 -8.56
N MET A 105 8.03 2.04 -9.48
CA MET A 105 7.84 3.29 -10.22
C MET A 105 6.53 3.99 -9.91
N PHE A 106 5.56 3.28 -9.31
CA PHE A 106 4.24 3.81 -9.02
C PHE A 106 3.86 3.55 -7.57
N GLY A 107 2.93 4.38 -7.10
CA GLY A 107 2.22 4.20 -5.86
C GLY A 107 2.59 5.18 -4.76
N ASN A 108 1.71 5.26 -3.78
CA ASN A 108 1.84 6.10 -2.60
C ASN A 108 0.97 5.51 -1.48
N LEU A 109 0.83 6.26 -0.38
CA LEU A 109 0.02 5.84 0.77
C LEU A 109 -1.45 5.58 0.45
N ASP A 110 -2.00 6.15 -0.62
CA ASP A 110 -3.42 6.02 -0.97
C ASP A 110 -3.73 4.78 -1.82
N ASN A 111 -2.73 4.12 -2.42
CA ASN A 111 -2.91 2.96 -3.30
C ASN A 111 -3.79 1.86 -2.71
N ASP A 112 -3.43 1.45 -1.50
CA ASP A 112 -4.07 0.35 -0.77
C ASP A 112 -4.86 0.85 0.44
N ASP A 113 -4.93 2.17 0.68
CA ASP A 113 -5.53 2.79 1.88
C ASP A 113 -6.95 2.31 2.17
N PHE A 114 -7.77 2.16 1.12
CA PHE A 114 -9.11 1.58 1.25
C PHE A 114 -9.09 0.16 1.83
N LEU A 115 -8.24 -0.72 1.28
CA LEU A 115 -8.12 -2.10 1.73
C LEU A 115 -7.55 -2.16 3.15
N LEU A 116 -6.54 -1.34 3.44
CA LEU A 116 -5.89 -1.30 4.74
C LEU A 116 -6.83 -0.81 5.85
N ARG A 117 -7.72 0.14 5.56
CA ARG A 117 -8.77 0.56 6.51
C ARG A 117 -9.78 -0.55 6.78
N LEU A 118 -10.20 -1.29 5.76
CA LEU A 118 -11.09 -2.45 5.94
C LEU A 118 -10.41 -3.51 6.80
N VAL A 119 -9.19 -3.90 6.44
CA VAL A 119 -8.39 -4.89 7.18
C VAL A 119 -8.18 -4.46 8.63
N CYS A 120 -7.83 -3.19 8.87
CA CYS A 120 -7.65 -2.63 10.21
C CYS A 120 -8.89 -2.86 11.09
N VAL A 121 -10.07 -2.51 10.58
CA VAL A 121 -11.33 -2.60 11.34
C VAL A 121 -11.82 -4.04 11.47
N GLU A 122 -11.90 -4.77 10.36
CA GLU A 122 -12.50 -6.11 10.31
C GLU A 122 -11.67 -7.13 11.07
N LEU A 123 -10.34 -7.07 10.94
CA LEU A 123 -9.43 -8.01 11.59
C LEU A 123 -8.88 -7.50 12.93
N ARG A 124 -9.21 -6.26 13.32
CA ARG A 124 -8.69 -5.59 14.52
C ARG A 124 -7.16 -5.69 14.59
N ILE A 125 -6.52 -5.21 13.53
CA ILE A 125 -5.07 -5.22 13.36
C ILE A 125 -4.58 -3.78 13.19
N SER A 126 -3.51 -3.41 13.90
CA SER A 126 -2.84 -2.13 13.64
C SER A 126 -2.06 -2.23 12.33
N VAL A 127 -2.03 -1.18 11.53
CA VAL A 127 -1.37 -1.17 10.21
C VAL A 127 -0.33 -0.07 10.15
N VAL A 128 0.82 -0.36 9.55
CA VAL A 128 1.82 0.61 9.10
C VAL A 128 1.93 0.49 7.59
N ASN A 129 1.50 1.52 6.87
CA ASN A 129 1.65 1.67 5.42
C ASN A 129 2.79 2.64 5.12
N ILE A 130 3.67 2.33 4.19
CA ILE A 130 4.87 3.15 3.94
C ILE A 130 4.89 3.77 2.53
N GLU A 131 5.56 4.92 2.40
CA GLU A 131 5.74 5.64 1.13
C GLU A 131 7.20 5.58 0.65
N TYR A 132 7.67 4.39 0.26
CA TYR A 132 9.07 4.24 -0.16
C TYR A 132 9.38 5.06 -1.41
N ARG A 133 10.63 5.52 -1.51
CA ARG A 133 11.08 6.33 -2.64
C ARG A 133 11.09 5.53 -3.94
N LEU A 134 10.56 6.15 -5.00
CA LEU A 134 10.34 5.51 -6.31
C LEU A 134 11.45 5.78 -7.31
N ALA A 135 11.64 4.82 -8.21
CA ALA A 135 12.34 5.01 -9.46
C ALA A 135 11.49 5.84 -10.45
N PRO A 136 12.09 6.55 -11.40
CA PRO A 136 13.53 6.63 -11.68
C PRO A 136 14.32 7.61 -10.80
N GLN A 137 13.64 8.41 -9.98
CA GLN A 137 14.28 9.45 -9.15
C GLN A 137 15.23 8.84 -8.10
N HIS A 138 14.87 7.68 -7.58
CA HIS A 138 15.65 6.94 -6.61
C HIS A 138 15.90 5.52 -7.12
N LEU A 139 17.13 5.26 -7.55
CA LEU A 139 17.52 3.98 -8.13
C LEU A 139 17.61 2.90 -7.05
N PHE A 140 17.61 1.63 -7.48
CA PHE A 140 17.93 0.52 -6.59
C PHE A 140 19.29 0.76 -5.90
N PRO A 141 19.43 0.53 -4.57
CA PRO A 141 18.48 -0.11 -3.66
C PRO A 141 17.62 0.86 -2.82
N THR A 142 17.51 2.14 -3.15
CA THR A 142 16.93 3.16 -2.26
C THR A 142 15.53 2.80 -1.73
N GLY A 143 14.56 2.51 -2.61
CA GLY A 143 13.21 2.14 -2.16
C GLY A 143 13.15 0.85 -1.34
N LEU A 144 14.06 -0.12 -1.60
CA LEU A 144 14.17 -1.33 -0.80
C LEU A 144 14.73 -1.04 0.59
N ASN A 145 15.73 -0.17 0.69
CA ASN A 145 16.27 0.28 1.97
C ASN A 145 15.20 1.02 2.78
N ASP A 146 14.39 1.87 2.14
CA ASP A 146 13.27 2.55 2.80
C ASP A 146 12.25 1.56 3.38
N CYS A 147 11.91 0.49 2.64
CA CYS A 147 11.08 -0.59 3.15
C CYS A 147 11.69 -1.25 4.39
N TYR A 148 13.01 -1.45 4.39
CA TYR A 148 13.69 -2.04 5.54
C TYR A 148 13.72 -1.08 6.75
N GLU A 149 13.96 0.21 6.54
CA GLU A 149 13.91 1.23 7.59
C GLU A 149 12.51 1.35 8.19
N GLY A 150 11.46 1.37 7.36
CA GLY A 150 10.08 1.37 7.83
C GLY A 150 9.73 0.13 8.65
N LEU A 151 10.22 -1.05 8.25
CA LEU A 151 10.02 -2.28 8.99
C LEU A 151 10.69 -2.22 10.38
N LYS A 152 11.94 -1.75 10.44
CA LYS A 152 12.65 -1.55 11.71
C LYS A 152 11.91 -0.57 12.62
N TRP A 153 11.43 0.54 12.06
CA TRP A 153 10.65 1.52 12.80
C TRP A 153 9.37 0.91 13.38
N ALA A 154 8.62 0.16 12.58
CA ALA A 154 7.38 -0.48 13.02
C ALA A 154 7.61 -1.50 14.15
N ALA A 155 8.72 -2.24 14.10
CA ALA A 155 9.10 -3.19 15.14
C ALA A 155 9.56 -2.51 16.44
N SER A 156 10.10 -1.30 16.39
CA SER A 156 10.63 -0.58 17.55
C SER A 156 9.67 0.41 18.20
N HIS A 157 8.50 0.69 17.60
CA HIS A 157 7.49 1.62 18.13
C HIS A 157 6.10 0.99 18.35
N PRO A 158 5.98 -0.20 18.96
CA PRO A 158 4.70 -0.88 19.14
C PRO A 158 3.69 -0.06 19.97
N GLU A 159 4.15 0.76 20.92
CA GLU A 159 3.31 1.61 21.77
C GLU A 159 2.58 2.70 20.96
N VAL A 160 3.26 3.31 20.00
CA VAL A 160 2.69 4.33 19.11
C VAL A 160 1.58 3.70 18.24
N LEU A 161 1.75 2.43 17.89
CA LEU A 161 0.85 1.67 17.04
C LEU A 161 -0.29 1.01 17.81
N SER A 162 -0.32 1.11 19.14
CA SER A 162 -1.18 0.28 20.00
C SER A 162 -1.09 -1.20 19.61
N ALA A 163 0.11 -1.68 19.32
CA ALA A 163 0.37 -2.99 18.76
C ALA A 163 1.22 -3.85 19.70
N SER A 164 1.17 -5.17 19.51
CA SER A 164 2.03 -6.14 20.19
C SER A 164 2.49 -7.17 19.17
N THR A 165 3.81 -7.25 18.97
CA THR A 165 4.42 -8.20 18.03
C THR A 165 4.26 -9.65 18.50
N GLU A 166 4.07 -9.88 19.80
CA GLU A 166 3.74 -11.20 20.38
C GLU A 166 2.34 -11.69 19.96
N LYS A 167 1.41 -10.77 19.65
CA LYS A 167 0.07 -11.11 19.14
C LYS A 167 0.07 -11.39 17.63
N GLY A 168 1.16 -11.05 16.95
CA GLY A 168 1.36 -11.28 15.52
C GLY A 168 2.04 -10.09 14.84
N PHE A 169 2.97 -10.41 13.95
CA PHE A 169 3.62 -9.46 13.05
C PHE A 169 3.51 -10.00 11.63
N ILE A 170 2.78 -9.30 10.76
CA ILE A 170 2.50 -9.71 9.39
C ILE A 170 3.19 -8.76 8.44
N LEU A 171 3.94 -9.32 7.48
CA LEU A 171 4.48 -8.59 6.34
C LEU A 171 3.55 -8.81 5.14
N GLY A 172 3.02 -7.73 4.59
CA GLY A 172 2.15 -7.77 3.43
C GLY A 172 2.57 -6.75 2.38
N GLY A 173 2.12 -6.97 1.15
CA GLY A 173 2.33 -6.01 0.08
C GLY A 173 1.87 -6.54 -1.27
N SER A 174 1.71 -5.62 -2.22
CA SER A 174 1.47 -5.91 -3.62
C SER A 174 2.73 -5.68 -4.49
N LEU A 175 3.89 -5.62 -3.82
CA LEU A 175 5.21 -5.43 -4.41
C LEU A 175 5.59 -6.62 -5.32
N ARG A 176 6.20 -6.31 -6.47
CA ARG A 176 6.84 -7.30 -7.33
C ARG A 176 8.34 -7.30 -7.03
N VAL A 177 8.86 -8.41 -6.50
CA VAL A 177 10.32 -8.56 -6.31
C VAL A 177 11.00 -8.47 -7.68
N PRO A 178 11.99 -7.59 -7.87
CA PRO A 178 12.74 -7.57 -9.12
C PRO A 178 13.45 -8.93 -9.26
N ILE A 179 13.11 -9.65 -10.32
CA ILE A 179 13.83 -10.86 -10.69
C ILE A 179 15.13 -10.35 -11.32
N THR A 180 16.19 -10.17 -10.52
CA THR A 180 17.52 -10.01 -11.09
C THR A 180 17.87 -11.35 -11.75
N PRO A 181 18.20 -11.39 -13.05
CA PRO A 181 18.92 -12.52 -13.59
C PRO A 181 20.23 -12.59 -12.82
N GLN A 182 20.48 -13.71 -12.13
CA GLN A 182 21.85 -14.00 -11.71
C GLN A 182 22.66 -14.09 -12.99
N HIS A 183 23.61 -13.15 -13.16
CA HIS A 183 24.62 -13.23 -14.21
C HIS A 183 25.52 -14.44 -13.98
#